data_AF-A0A7S0SI95-F1
#
_entry.id   AF-A0A7S0SI95-F1
#
_cell.length_a   1.000
_cell.length_b   1.000
_cell.length_c   1.000
_cell.angle_alpha   90.00
_cell.angle_beta   90.00
_cell.angle_gamma   90.00
#
_symmetry.space_group_name_H-M   'P 1'
#
loop_
_entity.id
_entity.type
_entity.pdbx_description
1 polymer ?
#
loop_
_entity_poly.entity_id
_entity_poly.type
_entity_poly.pdbx_seq_one_letter_code
_entity_poly.pdbx_strand_id
1 'polypeptide(L)'
;GGGGGEGDEGDCGAWCKAAAVGESAAKDSAAARKGKAGSKKAVAAATAAADAARREADKAAAKWQDGRRHRKLFSEAWLAFLRTPFPSDIYRKVLTKMHSGVMPHMPNPLLLSDFCTASIDRGGLDGMLALNGIFILMTQHSLEYPQFYNRLYQLLDPSAFHVNNRKGFFELLDIFLRSPALPAYLAAAFIKRLSRLSLNAPPAGCIACITFVHNLLRRHPSCSVLVHREAKGGEKAALVARDAFDAGESDPAKCRALESSLWEMETLKSHYFPQVSKFVHVLDKDLSDRVKTQELPVGDVCAASYASLMAEELGARVKTAPLAVHRGGLTGLFASPLMQQCFGGSFKWNECRR
;
A
#
# COMPACT_ATOMS: atom_id res chain seq x y z
N GLY A 1 60.04 -16.42 -20.92
CA GLY A 1 60.02 -16.74 -19.47
C GLY A 1 58.71 -16.22 -18.94
N GLY A 2 57.81 -17.07 -18.47
CA GLY A 2 57.91 -17.72 -17.15
C GLY A 2 57.29 -16.75 -16.14
N GLY A 3 56.26 -17.06 -15.35
CA GLY A 3 55.65 -18.31 -14.93
C GLY A 3 55.21 -18.09 -13.48
N GLY A 4 54.04 -18.65 -13.10
CA GLY A 4 53.69 -18.98 -11.71
C GLY A 4 53.01 -17.89 -10.88
N GLY A 5 51.88 -18.27 -10.27
CA GLY A 5 51.24 -17.50 -9.19
C GLY A 5 49.78 -17.84 -8.93
N GLU A 6 49.42 -19.13 -8.88
CA GLU A 6 48.14 -19.60 -8.34
C GLU A 6 48.03 -19.22 -6.85
N GLY A 7 46.95 -18.52 -6.50
CA GLY A 7 46.56 -18.20 -5.14
C GLY A 7 45.36 -19.05 -4.73
N ASP A 8 45.65 -19.96 -3.82
CA ASP A 8 44.81 -20.93 -3.12
C ASP A 8 43.66 -20.25 -2.33
N GLU A 9 42.41 -20.42 -2.77
CA GLU A 9 41.22 -20.15 -1.96
C GLU A 9 40.57 -21.48 -1.56
N GLY A 10 41.03 -22.00 -0.42
CA GLY A 10 40.25 -22.64 0.63
C GLY A 10 39.02 -23.46 0.20
N ASP A 11 39.25 -24.75 0.01
CA ASP A 11 38.27 -25.83 0.07
C ASP A 11 37.54 -25.83 1.42
N CYS A 12 36.47 -25.03 1.55
CA CYS A 12 35.44 -25.26 2.57
C CYS A 12 34.62 -26.47 2.11
N GLY A 13 35.12 -27.65 2.48
CA GLY A 13 34.55 -28.96 2.17
C GLY A 13 33.04 -28.98 2.34
N ALA A 14 32.35 -29.08 1.21
CA ALA A 14 30.91 -29.31 1.13
C ALA A 14 30.57 -30.62 1.86
N TRP A 15 30.10 -30.51 3.11
CA TRP A 15 29.83 -31.61 4.04
C TRP A 15 28.64 -32.51 3.63
N CYS A 16 28.13 -32.39 2.41
CA CYS A 16 27.02 -33.16 1.88
C CYS A 16 27.22 -33.47 0.39
N LYS A 17 28.29 -34.19 0.03
CA LYS A 17 28.33 -34.94 -1.23
C LYS A 17 27.76 -36.34 -1.03
N ALA A 18 26.45 -36.43 -0.84
CA ALA A 18 25.72 -37.62 -1.27
C ALA A 18 25.16 -37.27 -2.66
N ALA A 19 25.65 -37.93 -3.70
CA ALA A 19 25.12 -37.75 -5.05
C ALA A 19 23.60 -37.92 -5.00
N ALA A 20 22.87 -36.91 -5.48
CA ALA A 20 21.42 -37.00 -5.55
C ALA A 20 21.07 -38.26 -6.34
N VAL A 21 20.25 -39.14 -5.76
CA VAL A 21 19.87 -40.45 -6.36
C VAL A 21 19.30 -40.31 -7.78
N GLY A 22 18.85 -39.11 -8.16
CA GLY A 22 18.48 -38.78 -9.53
C GLY A 22 19.65 -38.80 -10.53
N GLU A 23 20.88 -38.44 -10.14
CA GLU A 23 22.06 -38.45 -11.01
C GLU A 23 22.62 -39.85 -11.24
N SER A 24 22.53 -40.76 -10.27
CA SER A 24 22.89 -42.18 -10.47
C SER A 24 21.84 -42.90 -11.31
N ALA A 25 20.55 -42.71 -11.02
CA ALA A 25 19.46 -43.31 -11.80
C ALA A 25 19.38 -42.77 -13.24
N ALA A 26 19.72 -41.49 -13.47
CA ALA A 26 19.82 -40.92 -14.82
C ALA A 26 21.00 -41.49 -15.61
N LYS A 27 22.14 -41.78 -14.97
CA LYS A 27 23.29 -42.44 -15.60
C LYS A 27 22.97 -43.88 -16.00
N ASP A 28 22.28 -44.62 -15.12
CA ASP A 28 21.90 -46.01 -15.39
C ASP A 28 20.80 -46.13 -16.47
N SER A 29 19.85 -45.20 -16.50
CA SER A 29 18.80 -45.15 -17.54
C SER A 29 19.29 -44.57 -18.88
N ALA A 30 20.33 -43.71 -18.88
CA ALA A 30 21.02 -43.28 -20.09
C ALA A 30 21.82 -44.42 -20.74
N ALA A 31 22.41 -45.32 -19.93
CA ALA A 31 23.08 -46.53 -20.42
C ALA A 31 22.09 -47.52 -21.08
N ALA A 32 20.85 -47.61 -20.58
CA ALA A 32 19.83 -48.52 -21.10
C ALA A 32 19.14 -48.03 -22.40
N ARG A 33 19.28 -46.75 -22.77
CA ARG A 33 18.60 -46.17 -23.96
C ARG A 33 19.23 -46.53 -25.32
N LYS A 34 20.33 -47.27 -25.37
CA LYS A 34 20.98 -47.67 -26.63
C LYS A 34 20.38 -48.89 -27.33
N GLY A 35 19.26 -49.46 -26.87
CA GLY A 35 18.66 -50.61 -27.53
C GLY A 35 17.16 -50.78 -27.34
N LYS A 36 16.43 -50.68 -28.45
CA LYS A 36 15.06 -51.13 -28.71
C LYS A 36 13.89 -50.38 -28.06
N ALA A 37 12.95 -50.00 -28.93
CA ALA A 37 11.60 -49.56 -28.62
C ALA A 37 10.86 -50.65 -27.81
N GLY A 38 10.84 -50.49 -26.49
CA GLY A 38 10.17 -51.39 -25.55
C GLY A 38 8.80 -50.86 -25.15
N SER A 39 7.79 -51.72 -25.29
CA SER A 39 6.39 -51.59 -24.86
C SER A 39 6.17 -50.74 -23.59
N LYS A 40 5.04 -50.01 -23.54
CA LYS A 40 4.55 -49.24 -22.36
C LYS A 40 4.72 -49.98 -21.01
N LYS A 41 4.70 -51.32 -21.04
CA LYS A 41 4.92 -52.20 -19.88
C LYS A 41 6.34 -52.16 -19.31
N ALA A 42 7.36 -51.98 -20.15
CA ALA A 42 8.76 -51.85 -19.73
C ALA A 42 9.04 -50.46 -19.09
N VAL A 43 8.42 -49.41 -19.62
CA VAL A 43 8.47 -48.06 -19.02
C VAL A 43 7.76 -48.06 -17.66
N ALA A 44 6.60 -48.70 -17.56
CA ALA A 44 5.86 -48.84 -16.29
C ALA A 44 6.62 -49.66 -15.24
N ALA A 45 7.32 -50.72 -15.66
CA ALA A 45 8.18 -51.51 -14.78
C ALA A 45 9.42 -50.75 -14.31
N ALA A 46 10.03 -49.94 -15.19
CA ALA A 46 11.16 -49.08 -14.84
C ALA A 46 10.75 -47.94 -13.89
N THR A 47 9.56 -47.35 -14.06
CA THR A 47 9.02 -46.36 -13.11
C THR A 47 8.67 -47.00 -11.77
N ALA A 48 8.10 -48.21 -11.76
CA ALA A 48 7.79 -48.94 -10.52
C ALA A 48 9.06 -49.34 -9.76
N ALA A 49 10.13 -49.75 -10.47
CA ALA A 49 11.43 -50.04 -9.87
C ALA A 49 12.11 -48.76 -9.32
N ALA A 50 12.01 -47.64 -10.04
CA ALA A 50 12.51 -46.35 -9.56
C ALA A 50 11.73 -45.83 -8.34
N ASP A 51 10.41 -46.03 -8.29
CA ASP A 51 9.57 -45.69 -7.14
C ASP A 51 9.85 -46.62 -5.94
N ALA A 52 10.15 -47.90 -6.17
CA ALA A 52 10.58 -48.82 -5.12
C ALA A 52 11.96 -48.44 -4.55
N ALA A 53 12.91 -48.08 -5.41
CA ALA A 53 14.23 -47.60 -5.00
C ALA A 53 14.15 -46.26 -4.23
N ARG A 54 13.25 -45.35 -4.64
CA ARG A 54 12.94 -44.12 -3.87
C ARG A 54 12.39 -44.43 -2.49
N ARG A 55 11.49 -45.41 -2.37
CA ARG A 55 10.90 -45.81 -1.07
C ARG A 55 11.94 -46.40 -0.11
N GLU A 56 12.92 -47.15 -0.60
CA GLU A 56 14.01 -47.66 0.23
C GLU A 56 15.01 -46.54 0.60
N ALA A 57 15.30 -45.61 -0.31
CA ALA A 57 16.10 -44.42 0.00
C ALA A 57 15.41 -43.49 1.01
N ASP A 58 14.09 -43.32 0.92
CA ASP A 58 13.28 -42.52 1.88
C ASP A 58 13.24 -43.16 3.29
N LYS A 59 13.41 -44.48 3.39
CA LYS A 59 13.56 -45.17 4.70
C LYS A 59 14.96 -44.93 5.31
N ALA A 60 15.98 -44.78 4.47
CA ALA A 60 17.36 -44.51 4.89
C ALA A 60 17.64 -43.00 5.11
N ALA A 61 16.85 -42.11 4.49
CA ALA A 61 16.93 -40.68 4.68
C ALA A 61 16.57 -40.31 6.12
N ALA A 62 17.46 -39.58 6.80
CA ALA A 62 17.24 -39.18 8.17
C ALA A 62 15.97 -38.30 8.27
N LYS A 63 15.13 -38.53 9.29
CA LYS A 63 13.82 -37.87 9.44
C LYS A 63 13.87 -36.32 9.41
N TRP A 64 15.03 -35.72 9.70
CA TRP A 64 15.28 -34.27 9.67
C TRP A 64 15.49 -33.70 8.25
N GLN A 65 15.61 -34.53 7.22
CA GLN A 65 15.75 -34.07 5.83
C GLN A 65 14.40 -33.88 5.11
N ASP A 66 13.30 -34.27 5.74
CA ASP A 66 11.97 -34.18 5.13
C ASP A 66 11.41 -32.76 5.22
N GLY A 67 11.56 -32.00 4.13
CA GLY A 67 11.05 -30.62 4.02
C GLY A 67 9.53 -30.49 4.20
N ARG A 68 8.75 -31.54 3.91
CA ARG A 68 7.29 -31.50 4.15
C ARG A 68 6.97 -31.55 5.64
N ARG A 69 7.70 -32.36 6.42
CA ARG A 69 7.58 -32.38 7.88
C ARG A 69 7.98 -31.05 8.50
N HIS A 70 9.04 -30.42 7.99
CA HIS A 70 9.45 -29.09 8.48
C HIS A 70 8.35 -28.04 8.28
N ARG A 71 7.73 -27.98 7.10
CA ARG A 71 6.61 -27.05 6.83
C ARG A 71 5.39 -27.34 7.71
N LYS A 72 5.09 -28.61 7.97
CA LYS A 72 3.99 -29.01 8.87
C LYS A 72 4.27 -28.59 10.31
N LEU A 73 5.44 -28.93 10.85
CA LEU A 73 5.86 -28.53 12.21
C LEU A 73 5.93 -27.01 12.35
N PHE A 74 6.40 -26.31 11.32
CA PHE A 74 6.37 -24.85 11.26
C PHE A 74 4.94 -24.31 11.36
N SER A 75 4.00 -24.85 10.58
CA SER A 75 2.60 -24.43 10.65
C SER A 75 1.95 -24.72 12.01
N GLU A 76 2.23 -25.88 12.61
CA GLU A 76 1.71 -26.24 13.93
C GLU A 76 2.28 -25.33 15.02
N ALA A 77 3.57 -25.02 14.97
CA ALA A 77 4.22 -24.10 15.89
C ALA A 77 3.65 -22.67 15.77
N TRP A 78 3.45 -22.17 14.55
CA TRP A 78 2.83 -20.86 14.32
C TRP A 78 1.39 -20.80 14.82
N LEU A 79 0.59 -21.84 14.56
CA LEU A 79 -0.78 -21.89 15.07
C LEU A 79 -0.82 -22.00 16.60
N ALA A 80 0.11 -22.73 17.22
CA ALA A 80 0.24 -22.76 18.67
C ALA A 80 0.62 -21.38 19.22
N PHE A 81 1.57 -20.70 18.58
CA PHE A 81 1.97 -19.33 18.95
C PHE A 81 0.81 -18.33 18.81
N LEU A 82 0.07 -18.35 17.70
CA LEU A 82 -1.06 -17.44 17.47
C LEU A 82 -2.23 -17.63 18.45
N ARG A 83 -2.34 -18.81 19.09
CA ARG A 83 -3.33 -19.07 20.15
C ARG A 83 -2.94 -18.47 21.50
N THR A 84 -1.68 -18.13 21.70
CA THR A 84 -1.23 -17.50 22.94
C THR A 84 -1.58 -16.02 22.96
N PRO A 85 -1.85 -15.40 24.13
CA PRO A 85 -1.99 -13.96 24.22
C PRO A 85 -0.61 -13.32 24.09
N PHE A 86 -0.43 -12.43 23.10
CA PHE A 86 0.80 -11.66 22.93
C PHE A 86 0.54 -10.14 23.00
N PRO A 87 1.51 -9.35 23.50
CA PRO A 87 1.44 -7.89 23.52
C PRO A 87 1.21 -7.28 22.12
N SER A 88 0.65 -6.07 22.08
CA SER A 88 0.33 -5.32 20.85
C SER A 88 1.52 -5.14 19.91
N ASP A 89 2.75 -5.08 20.43
CA ASP A 89 3.94 -4.84 19.62
C ASP A 89 4.38 -6.10 18.88
N ILE A 90 4.25 -7.26 19.52
CA ILE A 90 4.45 -8.56 18.87
C ILE A 90 3.35 -8.75 17.83
N TYR A 91 2.11 -8.38 18.15
CA TYR A 91 0.97 -8.48 17.23
C TYR A 91 1.20 -7.77 15.91
N ARG A 92 1.64 -6.51 15.99
CA ARG A 92 1.93 -5.69 14.80
C ARG A 92 3.11 -6.22 13.99
N LYS A 93 4.15 -6.72 14.67
CA LYS A 93 5.30 -7.38 14.00
C LYS A 93 4.89 -8.64 13.26
N VAL A 94 4.04 -9.47 13.87
CA VAL A 94 3.49 -10.67 13.25
C VAL A 94 2.74 -10.29 11.98
N LEU A 95 1.76 -9.37 12.05
CA LEU A 95 1.00 -8.95 10.87
C LEU A 95 1.88 -8.38 9.75
N THR A 96 2.92 -7.62 10.10
CA THR A 96 3.86 -7.03 9.14
C THR A 96 4.67 -8.11 8.41
N LYS A 97 5.05 -9.21 9.08
CA LYS A 97 5.89 -10.27 8.49
C LYS A 97 5.11 -11.49 8.02
N MET A 98 3.83 -11.58 8.35
CA MET A 98 2.98 -12.74 8.05
C MET A 98 2.89 -13.04 6.56
N HIS A 99 2.66 -12.01 5.75
CA HIS A 99 2.44 -12.13 4.31
C HIS A 99 3.68 -12.62 3.54
N SER A 100 4.88 -12.17 3.92
CA SER A 100 6.14 -12.50 3.24
C SER A 100 6.93 -13.64 3.88
N GLY A 101 6.86 -13.78 5.21
CA GLY A 101 7.69 -14.70 5.97
C GLY A 101 6.96 -15.91 6.59
N VAL A 102 5.61 -15.93 6.60
CA VAL A 102 4.86 -17.04 7.22
C VAL A 102 4.00 -17.76 6.19
N MET A 103 3.17 -17.03 5.43
CA MET A 103 2.26 -17.59 4.44
C MET A 103 2.95 -18.49 3.38
N PRO A 104 4.11 -18.12 2.79
CA PRO A 104 4.75 -18.95 1.76
C PRO A 104 5.30 -20.28 2.27
N HIS A 105 5.56 -20.38 3.57
CA HIS A 105 6.17 -21.56 4.19
C HIS A 105 5.14 -22.53 4.79
N MET A 106 3.87 -22.12 4.88
CA MET A 106 2.80 -22.99 5.38
C MET A 106 2.22 -23.87 4.27
N PRO A 107 1.91 -25.14 4.55
CA PRO A 107 1.28 -26.04 3.60
C PRO A 107 -0.18 -25.64 3.31
N ASN A 108 -0.89 -25.10 4.32
CA ASN A 108 -2.24 -24.57 4.17
C ASN A 108 -2.36 -23.20 4.86
N PRO A 109 -2.11 -22.10 4.14
CA PRO A 109 -2.17 -20.74 4.71
C PRO A 109 -3.61 -20.25 4.97
N LEU A 110 -4.64 -20.93 4.45
CA LEU A 110 -6.05 -20.60 4.74
C LEU A 110 -6.38 -20.68 6.24
N LEU A 111 -5.62 -21.45 7.02
CA LEU A 111 -5.79 -21.52 8.48
C LEU A 111 -5.57 -20.17 9.18
N LEU A 112 -4.93 -19.21 8.52
CA LEU A 112 -4.77 -17.85 9.02
C LEU A 112 -5.97 -16.93 8.72
N SER A 113 -6.98 -17.38 7.95
CA SER A 113 -8.13 -16.55 7.58
C SER A 113 -8.76 -15.91 8.80
N ASP A 114 -9.06 -16.71 9.81
CA ASP A 114 -9.80 -16.28 11.00
C ASP A 114 -9.01 -15.27 11.83
N PHE A 115 -7.69 -15.45 11.88
CA PHE A 115 -6.80 -14.49 12.52
C PHE A 115 -6.76 -13.17 11.75
N CYS A 116 -6.69 -13.22 10.41
CA CYS A 116 -6.65 -12.02 9.58
C CYS A 116 -7.99 -11.27 9.61
N THR A 117 -9.12 -11.97 9.54
CA THR A 117 -10.46 -11.36 9.61
C THR A 117 -10.69 -10.71 10.98
N ALA A 118 -10.38 -11.41 12.07
CA ALA A 118 -10.44 -10.84 13.42
C ALA A 118 -9.51 -9.64 13.59
N SER A 119 -8.35 -9.63 12.91
CA SER A 119 -7.44 -8.48 12.90
C SER A 119 -8.02 -7.27 12.16
N ILE A 120 -8.74 -7.49 11.05
CA ILE A 120 -9.42 -6.42 10.32
C ILE A 120 -10.59 -5.86 11.12
N ASP A 121 -11.37 -6.71 11.78
CA ASP A 121 -12.52 -6.27 12.59
C ASP A 121 -12.10 -5.42 13.80
N ARG A 122 -10.85 -5.55 14.28
CA ARG A 122 -10.27 -4.63 15.29
C ARG A 122 -10.08 -3.21 14.77
N GLY A 123 -9.95 -3.03 13.46
CA GLY A 123 -9.77 -1.72 12.81
C GLY A 123 -8.41 -1.06 13.11
N GLY A 124 -8.28 0.19 12.67
CA GLY A 124 -7.09 1.01 12.85
C GLY A 124 -5.83 0.38 12.25
N LEU A 125 -4.69 0.55 12.94
CA LEU A 125 -3.38 0.05 12.49
C LEU A 125 -3.35 -1.47 12.30
N ASP A 126 -3.96 -2.21 13.21
CA ASP A 126 -3.96 -3.67 13.15
C ASP A 126 -4.72 -4.17 11.92
N GLY A 127 -5.87 -3.56 11.62
CA GLY A 127 -6.64 -3.87 10.42
C GLY A 127 -5.92 -3.50 9.12
N MET A 128 -5.24 -2.34 9.09
CA MET A 128 -4.44 -1.92 7.94
C MET A 128 -3.30 -2.90 7.64
N LEU A 129 -2.61 -3.42 8.66
CA LEU A 129 -1.54 -4.39 8.49
C LEU A 129 -2.06 -5.76 8.07
N ALA A 130 -3.22 -6.17 8.60
CA ALA A 130 -3.86 -7.44 8.26
C ALA A 130 -4.36 -7.51 6.81
N LEU A 131 -4.65 -6.35 6.20
CA LEU A 131 -5.09 -6.26 4.80
C LEU A 131 -4.11 -6.93 3.83
N ASN A 132 -2.80 -6.82 4.08
CA ASN A 132 -1.77 -7.52 3.30
C ASN A 132 -1.91 -9.04 3.36
N GLY A 133 -2.23 -9.58 4.54
CA GLY A 133 -2.47 -11.01 4.71
C GLY A 133 -3.71 -11.47 3.96
N ILE A 134 -4.83 -10.75 4.12
CA ILE A 134 -6.07 -11.09 3.41
C ILE A 134 -5.89 -10.99 1.90
N PHE A 135 -5.19 -9.97 1.40
CA PHE A 135 -4.91 -9.83 -0.03
C PHE A 135 -4.25 -11.07 -0.63
N ILE A 136 -3.23 -11.63 0.04
CA ILE A 136 -2.58 -12.87 -0.42
C ILE A 136 -3.55 -14.06 -0.35
N LEU A 137 -4.32 -14.19 0.73
CA LEU A 137 -5.30 -15.26 0.86
C LEU A 137 -6.39 -15.20 -0.22
N MET A 138 -6.86 -14.00 -0.57
CA MET A 138 -7.84 -13.79 -1.64
C MET A 138 -7.25 -14.11 -3.02
N THR A 139 -6.04 -13.64 -3.30
CA THR A 139 -5.43 -13.75 -4.64
C THR A 139 -4.81 -15.12 -4.94
N GLN A 140 -4.17 -15.76 -3.95
CA GLN A 140 -3.43 -17.01 -4.14
C GLN A 140 -4.19 -18.24 -3.64
N HIS A 141 -5.11 -18.07 -2.69
CA HIS A 141 -5.81 -19.17 -2.03
C HIS A 141 -7.34 -19.09 -2.20
N SER A 142 -7.82 -18.22 -3.10
CA SER A 142 -9.24 -18.06 -3.45
C SER A 142 -10.16 -17.87 -2.23
N LEU A 143 -9.69 -17.16 -1.21
CA LEU A 143 -10.52 -16.78 -0.07
C LEU A 143 -11.54 -15.72 -0.51
N GLU A 144 -12.83 -15.96 -0.27
CA GLU A 144 -13.86 -14.94 -0.42
C GLU A 144 -14.08 -14.22 0.90
N TYR A 145 -13.88 -12.90 0.91
CA TYR A 145 -14.17 -12.07 2.07
C TYR A 145 -15.46 -11.27 1.85
N PRO A 146 -16.55 -11.57 2.58
CA PRO A 146 -17.82 -10.88 2.42
C PRO A 146 -17.70 -9.37 2.67
N GLN A 147 -18.37 -8.55 1.86
CA GLN A 147 -18.42 -7.09 2.03
C GLN A 147 -17.03 -6.42 2.17
N PHE A 148 -16.04 -6.93 1.42
CA PHE A 148 -14.67 -6.44 1.44
C PHE A 148 -14.54 -4.92 1.33
N TYR A 149 -15.25 -4.30 0.37
CA TYR A 149 -15.15 -2.85 0.16
C TYR A 149 -15.74 -2.03 1.31
N ASN A 150 -16.74 -2.54 2.03
CA ASN A 150 -17.31 -1.84 3.18
C ASN A 150 -16.28 -1.76 4.31
N ARG A 151 -15.54 -2.85 4.53
CA ARG A 151 -14.43 -2.89 5.49
C ARG A 151 -13.26 -2.03 5.05
N LEU A 152 -12.90 -2.09 3.76
CA LEU A 152 -11.86 -1.23 3.20
C LEU A 152 -12.21 0.26 3.35
N TYR A 153 -13.48 0.62 3.15
CA TYR A 153 -13.97 1.97 3.35
C TYR A 153 -13.89 2.40 4.83
N GLN A 154 -14.25 1.51 5.77
CA GLN A 154 -14.14 1.77 7.21
C GLN A 154 -12.68 1.94 7.67
N LEU A 155 -11.74 1.18 7.09
CA LEU A 155 -10.30 1.26 7.41
C LEU A 155 -9.66 2.58 6.98
N LEU A 156 -10.28 3.34 6.06
CA LEU A 156 -9.84 4.69 5.71
C LEU A 156 -10.26 5.68 6.80
N ASP A 157 -9.42 5.81 7.82
CA ASP A 157 -9.59 6.74 8.92
C ASP A 157 -8.48 7.82 8.92
N PRO A 158 -8.57 8.87 9.76
CA PRO A 158 -7.49 9.83 9.90
C PRO A 158 -6.19 9.21 10.43
N SER A 159 -6.29 8.10 11.17
CA SER A 159 -5.12 7.43 11.74
C SER A 159 -4.22 6.84 10.64
N ALA A 160 -4.79 6.40 9.52
CA ALA A 160 -4.07 5.87 8.36
C ALA A 160 -2.94 6.78 7.83
N PHE A 161 -3.11 8.10 7.92
CA PHE A 161 -2.10 9.05 7.46
C PHE A 161 -0.97 9.29 8.46
N HIS A 162 -1.17 8.95 9.73
CA HIS A 162 -0.20 9.23 10.79
C HIS A 162 0.75 8.05 11.08
N VAL A 163 0.50 6.89 10.47
CA VAL A 163 1.31 5.68 10.65
C VAL A 163 2.57 5.69 9.79
N ASN A 164 3.71 5.30 10.37
CA ASN A 164 4.99 5.15 9.66
C ASN A 164 4.96 4.16 8.48
N ASN A 165 4.15 3.09 8.56
CA ASN A 165 4.06 2.03 7.56
C ASN A 165 2.87 2.19 6.60
N ARG A 166 2.42 3.43 6.34
CA ARG A 166 1.25 3.70 5.48
C ARG A 166 1.45 3.35 4.00
N LYS A 167 2.70 3.31 3.51
CA LYS A 167 3.03 3.03 2.10
C LYS A 167 2.39 1.74 1.60
N GLY A 168 2.59 0.64 2.32
CA GLY A 168 2.05 -0.67 1.90
C GLY A 168 0.52 -0.69 1.88
N PHE A 169 -0.15 -0.01 2.82
CA PHE A 169 -1.61 0.09 2.82
C PHE A 169 -2.13 0.83 1.59
N PHE A 170 -1.55 1.99 1.26
CA PHE A 170 -1.99 2.76 0.10
C PHE A 170 -1.63 2.08 -1.24
N GLU A 171 -0.49 1.39 -1.34
CA GLU A 171 -0.18 0.57 -2.52
C GLU A 171 -1.24 -0.53 -2.73
N LEU A 172 -1.67 -1.19 -1.65
CA LEU A 172 -2.76 -2.16 -1.71
C LEU A 172 -4.09 -1.51 -2.08
N LEU A 173 -4.38 -0.34 -1.52
CA LEU A 173 -5.59 0.42 -1.84
C LEU A 173 -5.65 0.75 -3.34
N ASP A 174 -4.53 1.15 -3.95
CA ASP A 174 -4.48 1.39 -5.39
C ASP A 174 -4.76 0.11 -6.19
N ILE A 175 -4.19 -1.03 -5.78
CA ILE A 175 -4.47 -2.33 -6.43
C ILE A 175 -5.96 -2.66 -6.37
N PHE A 176 -6.61 -2.50 -5.21
CA PHE A 176 -8.04 -2.77 -5.05
C PHE A 176 -8.92 -1.85 -5.89
N LEU A 177 -8.57 -0.57 -5.95
CA LEU A 177 -9.32 0.45 -6.71
C LEU A 177 -8.83 0.61 -8.16
N ARG A 178 -7.96 -0.29 -8.63
CA ARG A 178 -7.48 -0.29 -10.02
C ARG A 178 -8.50 -0.87 -11.00
N SER A 179 -9.38 -1.73 -10.52
CA SER A 179 -10.36 -2.40 -11.38
C SER A 179 -11.34 -1.39 -11.98
N PRO A 180 -11.45 -1.31 -13.32
CA PRO A 180 -12.41 -0.41 -13.97
C PRO A 180 -13.86 -0.89 -13.81
N ALA A 181 -14.09 -2.14 -13.39
CA ALA A 181 -15.41 -2.75 -13.24
C ALA A 181 -16.11 -2.38 -11.92
N LEU A 182 -15.51 -1.49 -11.11
CA LEU A 182 -16.13 -1.03 -9.86
C LEU A 182 -17.38 -0.18 -10.15
N PRO A 183 -18.47 -0.39 -9.40
CA PRO A 183 -19.64 0.47 -9.50
C PRO A 183 -19.29 1.94 -9.23
N ALA A 184 -19.89 2.86 -9.99
CA ALA A 184 -19.60 4.29 -9.87
C ALA A 184 -19.88 4.85 -8.46
N TYR A 185 -20.92 4.36 -7.76
CA TYR A 185 -21.22 4.78 -6.40
C TYR A 185 -20.06 4.47 -5.43
N LEU A 186 -19.40 3.33 -5.63
CA LEU A 186 -18.31 2.86 -4.77
C LEU A 186 -17.08 3.74 -4.98
N ALA A 187 -16.69 3.95 -6.23
CA ALA A 187 -15.58 4.83 -6.57
C ALA A 187 -15.83 6.26 -6.03
N ALA A 188 -17.04 6.80 -6.21
CA ALA A 188 -17.43 8.10 -5.68
C ALA A 188 -17.33 8.17 -4.14
N ALA A 189 -17.74 7.12 -3.42
CA ALA A 189 -17.61 7.04 -1.98
C ALA A 189 -16.14 7.14 -1.52
N PHE A 190 -15.25 6.35 -2.15
CA PHE A 190 -13.82 6.40 -1.85
C PHE A 190 -13.20 7.76 -2.19
N ILE A 191 -13.53 8.35 -3.35
CA ILE A 191 -13.08 9.69 -3.75
C ILE A 191 -13.49 10.73 -2.70
N LYS A 192 -14.76 10.75 -2.31
CA LYS A 192 -15.29 11.74 -1.37
C LYS A 192 -14.71 11.56 0.03
N ARG A 193 -14.57 10.32 0.51
CA ARG A 193 -13.95 10.02 1.82
C ARG A 193 -12.47 10.42 1.84
N LEU A 194 -11.70 10.08 0.82
CA LEU A 194 -10.29 10.51 0.71
C LEU A 194 -10.17 12.04 0.67
N SER A 195 -11.11 12.72 0.00
CA SER A 195 -11.15 14.19 -0.08
C SER A 195 -11.50 14.84 1.26
N ARG A 196 -12.39 14.25 2.06
CA ARG A 196 -12.65 14.71 3.43
C ARG A 196 -11.46 14.47 4.35
N LEU A 197 -10.81 13.30 4.23
CA LEU A 197 -9.63 12.97 5.03
C LEU A 197 -8.43 13.88 4.72
N SER A 198 -8.28 14.34 3.48
CA SER A 198 -7.19 15.23 3.10
C SER A 198 -7.24 16.60 3.78
N LEU A 199 -8.38 17.04 4.29
CA LEU A 199 -8.47 18.30 5.07
C LEU A 199 -7.74 18.22 6.41
N ASN A 200 -7.68 17.03 7.00
CA ASN A 200 -7.05 16.79 8.31
C ASN A 200 -5.69 16.07 8.18
N ALA A 201 -5.26 15.76 6.95
CA ALA A 201 -4.06 15.00 6.70
C ALA A 201 -2.81 15.91 6.74
N PRO A 202 -1.62 15.35 7.06
CA PRO A 202 -0.36 16.02 6.81
C PRO A 202 -0.15 16.26 5.30
N PRO A 203 0.70 17.21 4.86
CA PRO A 203 0.87 17.55 3.45
C PRO A 203 1.27 16.35 2.59
N ALA A 204 2.10 15.43 3.11
CA ALA A 204 2.41 14.17 2.42
C ALA A 204 1.16 13.30 2.19
N GLY A 205 0.27 13.24 3.18
CA GLY A 205 -1.02 12.56 3.06
C GLY A 205 -1.97 13.27 2.09
N CYS A 206 -2.00 14.61 2.10
CA CYS A 206 -2.78 15.40 1.15
C CYS A 206 -2.37 15.10 -0.30
N ILE A 207 -1.07 15.08 -0.60
CA ILE A 207 -0.56 14.75 -1.94
C ILE A 207 -1.01 13.34 -2.33
N ALA A 208 -0.90 12.34 -1.43
CA ALA A 208 -1.39 10.99 -1.68
C ALA A 208 -2.89 10.96 -1.99
N CYS A 209 -3.72 11.61 -1.16
CA CYS A 209 -5.17 11.71 -1.40
C CYS A 209 -5.50 12.34 -2.76
N ILE A 210 -4.85 13.46 -3.12
CA ILE A 210 -5.07 14.14 -4.41
C ILE A 210 -4.70 13.21 -5.56
N THR A 211 -3.58 12.49 -5.45
CA THR A 211 -3.15 11.49 -6.43
C THR A 211 -4.19 10.38 -6.60
N PHE A 212 -4.75 9.84 -5.51
CA PHE A 212 -5.85 8.87 -5.58
C PHE A 212 -7.09 9.46 -6.24
N VAL A 213 -7.52 10.66 -5.83
CA VAL A 213 -8.70 11.34 -6.40
C VAL A 213 -8.53 11.53 -7.91
N HIS A 214 -7.37 12.03 -8.35
CA HIS A 214 -7.04 12.18 -9.77
C HIS A 214 -7.11 10.85 -10.53
N ASN A 215 -6.45 9.81 -10.02
CA ASN A 215 -6.40 8.51 -10.68
C ASN A 215 -7.79 7.85 -10.73
N LEU A 216 -8.59 7.95 -9.68
CA LEU A 216 -9.94 7.39 -9.63
C LEU A 216 -10.92 8.13 -10.54
N LEU A 217 -10.87 9.45 -10.61
CA LEU A 217 -11.68 10.25 -11.54
C LEU A 217 -11.35 9.91 -13.00
N ARG A 218 -10.07 9.70 -13.30
CA ARG A 218 -9.62 9.29 -14.64
C ARG A 218 -10.07 7.88 -15.02
N ARG A 219 -10.06 6.94 -14.07
CA ARG A 219 -10.52 5.55 -14.27
C ARG A 219 -12.05 5.45 -14.39
N HIS A 220 -12.78 6.29 -13.65
CA HIS A 220 -14.25 6.26 -13.59
C HIS A 220 -14.87 7.60 -14.00
N PRO A 221 -15.10 7.84 -15.31
CA PRO A 221 -15.64 9.11 -15.81
C PRO A 221 -17.04 9.44 -15.26
N SER A 222 -17.83 8.44 -14.84
CA SER A 222 -19.13 8.64 -14.18
C SER A 222 -19.01 9.45 -12.88
N CYS A 223 -17.84 9.48 -12.24
CA CYS A 223 -17.58 10.28 -11.04
C CYS A 223 -17.21 11.74 -11.36
N SER A 224 -17.08 12.13 -12.64
CA SER A 224 -16.79 13.52 -13.05
C SER A 224 -17.86 14.51 -12.56
N VAL A 225 -19.09 14.03 -12.32
CA VAL A 225 -20.19 14.79 -11.70
C VAL A 225 -19.81 15.41 -10.35
N LEU A 226 -18.83 14.82 -9.65
CA LEU A 226 -18.33 15.33 -8.38
C LEU A 226 -17.48 16.61 -8.52
N VAL A 227 -16.85 16.81 -9.68
CA VAL A 227 -16.02 17.98 -10.01
C VAL A 227 -16.86 19.01 -10.75
N HIS A 228 -17.59 18.58 -11.78
CA HIS A 228 -18.40 19.46 -12.61
C HIS A 228 -19.85 18.96 -12.67
N ARG A 229 -20.77 19.80 -12.18
CA ARG A 229 -22.20 19.51 -12.23
C ARG A 229 -22.96 20.64 -12.94
N GLU A 230 -23.57 20.31 -14.07
CA GLU A 230 -24.46 21.20 -14.80
C GLU A 230 -25.86 21.19 -14.16
N ALA A 231 -26.05 21.93 -13.07
CA ALA A 231 -27.36 22.03 -12.43
C ALA A 231 -28.25 23.08 -13.12
N LYS A 232 -29.54 22.75 -13.34
CA LYS A 232 -30.55 23.70 -13.82
C LYS A 232 -30.92 24.68 -12.69
N GLY A 233 -31.31 25.91 -13.03
CA GLY A 233 -31.29 27.11 -12.17
C GLY A 233 -31.96 27.08 -10.79
N GLY A 234 -32.65 26.02 -10.39
CA GLY A 234 -33.21 25.83 -9.04
C GLY A 234 -32.43 24.84 -8.15
N GLU A 235 -31.76 23.83 -8.71
CA GLU A 235 -31.04 22.79 -7.95
C GLU A 235 -29.67 23.28 -7.45
N LYS A 236 -29.10 24.30 -8.10
CA LYS A 236 -27.82 24.91 -7.70
C LYS A 236 -27.85 25.45 -6.27
N ALA A 237 -28.92 26.16 -5.90
CA ALA A 237 -29.04 26.77 -4.58
C ALA A 237 -29.16 25.72 -3.47
N ALA A 238 -29.87 24.61 -3.72
CA ALA A 238 -30.04 23.52 -2.76
C ALA A 238 -28.73 22.76 -2.51
N LEU A 239 -27.94 22.50 -3.56
CA LEU A 239 -26.65 21.81 -3.46
C LEU A 239 -25.59 22.64 -2.72
N VAL A 240 -25.62 23.97 -2.87
CA VAL A 240 -24.75 24.87 -2.11
C VAL A 240 -25.20 24.98 -0.65
N ALA A 241 -26.51 24.90 -0.39
CA ALA A 241 -27.06 25.03 0.95
C ALA A 241 -26.73 23.83 1.85
N ARG A 242 -26.71 22.60 1.32
CA ARG A 242 -26.38 21.40 2.11
C ARG A 242 -25.79 20.28 1.26
N ASP A 243 -24.59 19.84 1.64
CA ASP A 243 -23.97 18.63 1.08
C ASP A 243 -24.76 17.38 1.52
N ALA A 244 -25.11 16.52 0.56
CA ALA A 244 -25.89 15.30 0.79
C ALA A 244 -25.05 14.13 1.32
N PHE A 245 -23.73 14.22 1.26
CA PHE A 245 -22.81 13.17 1.69
C PHE A 245 -22.81 12.98 3.22
N ASP A 246 -22.99 11.73 3.65
CA ASP A 246 -22.83 11.33 5.05
C ASP A 246 -21.45 10.71 5.31
N ALA A 247 -20.63 11.41 6.08
CA ALA A 247 -19.29 10.97 6.44
C ALA A 247 -19.27 9.88 7.53
N GLY A 248 -20.33 9.77 8.33
CA GLY A 248 -20.44 8.79 9.41
C GLY A 248 -20.93 7.42 8.93
N GLU A 249 -21.50 7.36 7.72
CA GLU A 249 -22.00 6.12 7.15
C GLU A 249 -20.85 5.14 6.86
N SER A 250 -21.08 3.88 7.21
CA SER A 250 -20.08 2.81 7.11
C SER A 250 -20.19 2.04 5.79
N ASP A 251 -21.36 2.09 5.16
CA ASP A 251 -21.66 1.47 3.87
C ASP A 251 -21.44 2.47 2.72
N PRO A 252 -20.48 2.24 1.81
CA PRO A 252 -20.23 3.13 0.68
C PRO A 252 -21.44 3.26 -0.26
N ALA A 253 -22.38 2.30 -0.28
CA ALA A 253 -23.60 2.40 -1.07
C ALA A 253 -24.59 3.44 -0.52
N LYS A 254 -24.59 3.69 0.79
CA LYS A 254 -25.57 4.56 1.48
C LYS A 254 -25.06 5.97 1.76
N CYS A 255 -23.76 6.21 1.61
CA CYS A 255 -23.15 7.51 1.91
C CYS A 255 -23.57 8.66 0.98
N ARG A 256 -24.28 8.38 -0.12
CA ARG A 256 -24.76 9.37 -1.11
C ARG A 256 -23.66 10.25 -1.72
N ALA A 257 -22.45 9.71 -1.88
CA ALA A 257 -21.33 10.47 -2.43
C ALA A 257 -21.57 11.01 -3.84
N LEU A 258 -22.30 10.30 -4.71
CA LEU A 258 -22.62 10.78 -6.05
C LEU A 258 -23.52 12.02 -6.07
N GLU A 259 -24.30 12.26 -5.01
CA GLU A 259 -25.17 13.44 -4.89
C GLU A 259 -24.38 14.68 -4.39
N SER A 260 -23.14 14.48 -3.97
CA SER A 260 -22.24 15.51 -3.44
C SER A 260 -21.30 16.12 -4.52
N SER A 261 -20.48 17.10 -4.12
CA SER A 261 -19.38 17.67 -4.92
C SER A 261 -18.07 17.74 -4.11
N LEU A 262 -16.91 17.94 -4.76
CA LEU A 262 -15.57 17.92 -4.14
C LEU A 262 -15.06 19.30 -3.74
N TRP A 263 -15.78 19.95 -2.82
CA TRP A 263 -15.38 21.25 -2.27
C TRP A 263 -14.03 21.20 -1.54
N GLU A 264 -13.67 20.04 -1.00
CA GLU A 264 -12.43 19.83 -0.26
C GLU A 264 -11.21 20.03 -1.15
N MET A 265 -11.27 19.57 -2.41
CA MET A 265 -10.20 19.79 -3.38
C MET A 265 -10.05 21.27 -3.69
N GLU A 266 -11.16 22.00 -3.86
CA GLU A 266 -11.12 23.45 -4.08
C GLU A 266 -10.44 24.18 -2.91
N THR A 267 -10.75 23.79 -1.66
CA THR A 267 -10.10 24.39 -0.49
C THR A 267 -8.60 24.09 -0.40
N LEU A 268 -8.14 22.94 -0.91
CA LEU A 268 -6.72 22.59 -0.93
C LEU A 268 -5.92 23.38 -1.97
N LYS A 269 -6.56 24.12 -2.89
CA LYS A 269 -5.84 25.03 -3.80
C LYS A 269 -5.07 26.12 -3.05
N SER A 270 -5.61 26.61 -1.94
CA SER A 270 -4.98 27.63 -1.08
C SER A 270 -4.14 27.06 0.07
N HIS A 271 -3.70 25.80 -0.05
CA HIS A 271 -2.87 25.15 0.97
C HIS A 271 -1.52 25.86 1.16
N TYR A 272 -1.03 25.92 2.41
CA TYR A 272 0.22 26.63 2.75
C TYR A 272 1.46 26.05 2.05
N PHE A 273 1.47 24.74 1.81
CA PHE A 273 2.55 24.06 1.11
C PHE A 273 2.32 24.11 -0.40
N PRO A 274 3.17 24.79 -1.19
CA PRO A 274 2.89 25.08 -2.60
C PRO A 274 2.85 23.83 -3.49
N GLN A 275 3.52 22.74 -3.12
CA GLN A 275 3.43 21.51 -3.90
C GLN A 275 2.00 20.93 -3.86
N VAL A 276 1.33 20.94 -2.70
CA VAL A 276 -0.06 20.47 -2.59
C VAL A 276 -0.97 21.24 -3.55
N SER A 277 -0.87 22.58 -3.56
CA SER A 277 -1.62 23.42 -4.49
C SER A 277 -1.35 23.07 -5.96
N LYS A 278 -0.08 22.82 -6.33
CA LYS A 278 0.29 22.39 -7.70
C LYS A 278 -0.35 21.05 -8.07
N PHE A 279 -0.39 20.08 -7.15
CA PHE A 279 -1.04 18.79 -7.37
C PHE A 279 -2.55 18.95 -7.54
N VAL A 280 -3.21 19.81 -6.75
CA VAL A 280 -4.65 20.09 -6.93
C VAL A 280 -4.93 20.69 -8.30
N HIS A 281 -4.08 21.60 -8.79
CA HIS A 281 -4.24 22.18 -10.14
C HIS A 281 -4.14 21.17 -11.28
N VAL A 282 -3.66 19.94 -11.04
CA VAL A 282 -3.74 18.86 -12.03
C VAL A 282 -5.21 18.50 -12.32
N LEU A 283 -6.09 18.62 -11.31
CA LEU A 283 -7.53 18.36 -11.45
C LEU A 283 -8.27 19.44 -12.27
N ASP A 284 -7.69 20.63 -12.43
CA ASP A 284 -8.28 21.70 -13.26
C ASP A 284 -8.12 21.42 -14.77
N LYS A 285 -7.21 20.50 -15.14
CA LYS A 285 -7.02 20.08 -16.54
C LYS A 285 -8.12 19.11 -16.94
N ASP A 286 -8.41 19.04 -18.24
CA ASP A 286 -9.37 18.07 -18.76
C ASP A 286 -8.85 16.64 -18.55
N LEU A 287 -9.49 15.93 -17.62
CA LEU A 287 -9.20 14.54 -17.25
C LEU A 287 -9.56 13.55 -18.37
N SER A 288 -10.32 13.99 -19.38
CA SER A 288 -10.67 13.19 -20.57
C SER A 288 -9.47 13.04 -21.51
N ASP A 289 -8.54 14.00 -21.51
CA ASP A 289 -7.33 13.97 -22.33
C ASP A 289 -6.27 13.05 -21.69
N ARG A 290 -6.34 11.76 -22.04
CA ARG A 290 -5.47 10.70 -21.52
C ARG A 290 -4.00 10.88 -21.87
N VAL A 291 -3.66 11.69 -22.88
CA VAL A 291 -2.28 11.94 -23.30
C VAL A 291 -1.62 12.96 -22.39
N LYS A 292 -2.35 14.02 -22.02
CA LYS A 292 -1.83 15.10 -21.16
C LYS A 292 -1.98 14.81 -19.67
N THR A 293 -3.00 14.04 -19.29
CA THR A 293 -3.23 13.59 -17.92
C THR A 293 -2.83 12.12 -17.81
N GLN A 294 -1.56 11.85 -17.47
CA GLN A 294 -1.11 10.50 -17.16
C GLN A 294 -1.42 10.16 -15.71
N GLU A 295 -1.62 8.88 -15.40
CA GLU A 295 -1.79 8.45 -14.01
C GLU A 295 -0.52 8.77 -13.20
N LEU A 296 -0.73 9.30 -12.01
CA LEU A 296 0.36 9.64 -11.11
C LEU A 296 0.79 8.38 -10.34
N PRO A 297 2.09 8.10 -10.20
CA PRO A 297 2.57 6.92 -9.50
C PRO A 297 2.30 7.04 -8.00
N VAL A 298 1.40 6.19 -7.48
CA VAL A 298 0.96 6.20 -6.08
C VAL A 298 2.10 5.83 -5.12
N GLY A 299 2.95 4.87 -5.49
CA GLY A 299 4.00 4.33 -4.61
C GLY A 299 5.04 5.36 -4.17
N ASP A 300 5.43 6.27 -5.07
CA ASP A 300 6.40 7.32 -4.79
C ASP A 300 5.80 8.39 -3.87
N VAL A 301 4.57 8.79 -4.16
CA VAL A 301 3.84 9.79 -3.37
C VAL A 301 3.55 9.27 -1.95
N CYS A 302 3.18 8.01 -1.80
CA CYS A 302 2.87 7.42 -0.50
C CYS A 302 4.10 7.20 0.40
N ALA A 303 5.30 7.17 -0.19
CA ALA A 303 6.56 7.09 0.55
C ALA A 303 7.01 8.44 1.13
N ALA A 304 6.44 9.55 0.65
CA ALA A 304 6.82 10.89 1.09
C ALA A 304 6.57 11.07 2.59
N SER A 305 7.52 11.69 3.28
CA SER A 305 7.43 12.08 4.70
C SER A 305 7.80 13.56 4.83
N TYR A 306 7.51 14.19 5.98
CA TYR A 306 7.94 15.57 6.21
C TYR A 306 9.46 15.75 6.03
N ALA A 307 10.25 14.77 6.47
CA ALA A 307 11.70 14.80 6.28
C ALA A 307 12.08 14.77 4.79
N SER A 308 11.41 13.93 3.99
CA SER A 308 11.62 13.86 2.54
C SER A 308 11.22 15.17 1.84
N LEU A 309 10.05 15.72 2.18
CA LEU A 309 9.55 16.96 1.59
C LEU A 309 10.46 18.15 1.95
N MET A 310 10.90 18.23 3.19
CA MET A 310 11.86 19.25 3.64
C MET A 310 13.21 19.11 2.93
N ALA A 311 13.72 17.89 2.79
CA ALA A 311 14.97 17.65 2.08
C ALA A 311 14.89 18.05 0.60
N GLU A 312 13.75 17.80 -0.05
CA GLU A 312 13.50 18.22 -1.43
C GLU A 312 13.48 19.75 -1.56
N GLU A 313 12.79 20.45 -0.67
CA GLU A 313 12.74 21.92 -0.67
C GLU A 313 14.11 22.55 -0.34
N LEU A 314 14.87 21.96 0.58
CA LEU A 314 16.24 22.41 0.89
C LEU A 314 17.21 22.16 -0.27
N GLY A 315 16.99 21.12 -1.06
CA GLY A 315 17.76 20.83 -2.28
C GLY A 315 17.32 21.65 -3.49
N ALA A 316 16.16 22.32 -3.44
CA ALA A 316 15.63 23.06 -4.57
C ALA A 316 16.50 24.28 -4.91
N ARG A 317 16.81 24.43 -6.20
CA ARG A 317 17.60 25.57 -6.68
C ARG A 317 16.81 26.87 -6.53
N VAL A 318 17.25 27.72 -5.61
CA VAL A 318 16.70 29.06 -5.42
C VAL A 318 17.02 29.93 -6.64
N LYS A 319 16.00 30.26 -7.45
CA LYS A 319 16.15 31.12 -8.64
C LYS A 319 16.12 32.61 -8.30
N THR A 320 15.48 32.96 -7.19
CA THR A 320 15.26 34.33 -6.73
C THR A 320 15.62 34.42 -5.26
N ALA A 321 16.48 35.36 -4.87
CA ALA A 321 16.76 35.60 -3.47
C ALA A 321 15.44 35.91 -2.73
N PRO A 322 15.10 35.18 -1.65
CA PRO A 322 13.90 35.44 -0.87
C PRO A 322 14.10 36.72 -0.09
N LEU A 323 13.83 37.86 -0.72
CA LEU A 323 13.79 39.14 -0.05
C LEU A 323 12.36 39.37 0.45
N ALA A 324 12.15 39.28 1.76
CA ALA A 324 10.94 39.80 2.39
C ALA A 324 11.01 41.33 2.42
N VAL A 325 11.01 41.97 1.24
CA VAL A 325 10.93 43.43 1.15
C VAL A 325 9.48 43.83 1.37
N HIS A 326 9.15 44.11 2.62
CA HIS A 326 7.99 44.94 2.92
C HIS A 326 8.26 46.32 2.30
N ARG A 327 7.62 46.60 1.15
CA ARG A 327 7.81 47.83 0.37
C ARG A 327 7.58 49.12 1.18
N GLY A 328 6.91 49.04 2.33
CA GLY A 328 6.63 50.16 3.23
C GLY A 328 7.65 50.39 4.35
N GLY A 329 8.69 49.55 4.49
CA GLY A 329 9.52 49.52 5.70
C GLY A 329 8.75 48.97 6.90
N LEU A 330 9.40 48.16 7.73
CA LEU A 330 8.79 47.68 8.96
C LEU A 330 8.93 48.80 10.01
N THR A 331 7.86 49.53 10.30
CA THR A 331 7.83 50.55 11.37
C THR A 331 7.72 49.95 12.78
N GLY A 332 7.62 48.62 12.88
CA GLY A 332 7.61 47.83 14.12
C GLY A 332 7.00 46.45 13.87
N LEU A 333 7.29 45.46 14.73
CA LEU A 333 6.82 44.07 14.57
C LEU A 333 5.28 43.94 14.62
N PHE A 334 4.60 44.93 15.20
CA PHE A 334 3.16 44.92 15.49
C PHE A 334 2.48 46.29 15.25
N ALA A 335 3.05 47.14 14.38
CA ALA A 335 2.53 48.49 14.14
C ALA A 335 1.30 48.53 13.20
N SER A 336 0.65 47.39 12.94
CA SER A 336 -0.54 47.39 12.09
C SER A 336 -1.72 48.08 12.81
N PRO A 337 -2.60 48.80 12.09
CA PRO A 337 -3.75 49.48 12.71
C PRO A 337 -4.66 48.52 13.50
N LEU A 338 -4.72 47.26 13.07
CA LEU A 338 -5.51 46.21 13.70
C LEU A 338 -4.89 45.73 15.02
N MET A 339 -3.56 45.70 15.13
CA MET A 339 -2.86 45.36 16.38
C MET A 339 -2.85 46.52 17.39
N GLN A 340 -2.81 47.77 16.93
CA GLN A 340 -2.99 48.94 17.80
C GLN A 340 -4.37 48.95 18.48
N GLN A 341 -5.38 48.32 17.88
CA GLN A 341 -6.70 48.13 18.51
C GLN A 341 -6.68 46.99 19.56
N CYS A 342 -5.86 45.95 19.36
CA CYS A 342 -5.75 44.82 20.31
C CYS A 342 -4.91 45.16 21.55
N PHE A 343 -3.83 45.91 21.36
CA PHE A 343 -3.01 46.43 22.45
C PHE A 343 -3.40 47.88 22.70
N GLY A 344 -4.40 48.11 23.56
CA GLY A 344 -4.86 49.46 23.92
C GLY A 344 -3.74 50.38 24.43
N GLY A 345 -4.08 51.62 24.78
CA GLY A 345 -3.14 52.73 25.08
C GLY A 345 -2.11 52.53 26.20
N SER A 346 -2.03 51.34 26.81
CA SER A 346 -0.98 50.94 27.76
C SER A 346 0.37 50.66 27.10
N PHE A 347 0.41 50.38 25.79
CA PHE A 347 1.67 50.12 25.07
C PHE A 347 2.06 51.33 24.21
N LYS A 348 3.06 52.10 24.65
CA LYS A 348 3.66 53.17 23.85
C LYS A 348 4.58 52.53 22.81
N TRP A 349 4.11 52.46 21.57
CA TRP A 349 4.94 52.12 20.42
C TRP A 349 5.99 53.22 20.25
N ASN A 350 7.23 52.99 20.70
CA ASN A 350 8.32 53.91 20.40
C ASN A 350 8.54 53.90 18.89
N GLU A 351 8.28 55.04 18.25
CA GLU A 351 8.62 55.24 16.84
C GLU A 351 10.13 55.04 16.69
N CYS A 352 10.51 54.01 15.93
CA CYS A 352 11.89 53.83 15.51
C CYS A 352 12.22 55.02 14.59
N ARG A 353 12.86 56.06 15.15
CA ARG A 353 13.35 57.19 14.35
C ARG A 353 14.32 56.64 13.31
N ARG A 354 14.06 57.00 12.05
CA ARG A 354 14.83 56.62 10.86
C ARG A 354 16.30 56.96 10.99
#